data_AF-A0A9D4Q410-F1
#
_entry.id   AF-A0A9D4Q410-F1
#
_cell.length_a   1.000
_cell.length_b   1.000
_cell.length_c   1.000
_cell.angle_alpha   90.00
_cell.angle_beta   90.00
_cell.angle_gamma   90.00
#
_symmetry.space_group_name_H-M   'P 1'
#
loop_
_entity.id
_entity.type
_entity.pdbx_description
1 polymer ?
#
loop_
_entity_poly.entity_id
_entity_poly.type
_entity_poly.pdbx_seq_one_letter_code
_entity_poly.pdbx_strand_id
1 'polypeptide(L)'
;MLYAYSYSVVLLCTAAYYTIIPDLQFRARLFFLTFGVLHWLSILLPVFEVHRMKCAVTKLPAAIQQIPMANYSEEMFAQLRMLVMTIKPTDLKYSACDFFEIDLSTSAQILGAVITYTVLLVQTNQKYLTDSVEHCANVTVM
;
A
#
# COMPACT_ATOMS: atom_id res chain seq x y z
N MET A 1 -12.41 3.83 3.06
CA MET A 1 -11.02 3.32 2.92
C MET A 1 -10.92 2.19 1.90
N LEU A 2 -11.65 1.08 2.04
CA LEU A 2 -11.57 -0.05 1.10
C LEU A 2 -11.73 0.35 -0.38
N TYR A 3 -12.74 1.18 -0.69
CA TYR A 3 -12.97 1.70 -2.05
C TYR A 3 -11.82 2.55 -2.60
N ALA A 4 -11.11 3.29 -1.74
CA ALA A 4 -9.96 4.10 -2.16
C ALA A 4 -8.76 3.21 -2.49
N TYR A 5 -8.55 2.14 -1.72
CA TYR A 5 -7.52 1.13 -2.00
C TYR A 5 -7.83 0.36 -3.28
N SER A 6 -9.05 -0.18 -3.44
CA SER A 6 -9.41 -0.96 -4.62
C SER A 6 -9.27 -0.13 -5.90
N TYR A 7 -9.74 1.11 -5.89
CA TYR A 7 -9.59 2.04 -7.02
C TYR A 7 -8.10 2.35 -7.31
N SER A 8 -7.32 2.68 -6.28
CA SER A 8 -5.90 3.04 -6.46
C SER A 8 -5.06 1.87 -6.98
N VAL A 9 -5.35 0.64 -6.56
CA VAL A 9 -4.65 -0.56 -7.04
C VAL A 9 -4.90 -0.79 -8.52
N VAL A 10 -6.16 -0.70 -8.98
CA VAL A 10 -6.49 -0.84 -10.40
C VAL A 10 -5.76 0.20 -11.24
N LEU A 11 -5.77 1.47 -10.80
CA LEU A 11 -5.06 2.53 -11.49
C LEU A 11 -3.54 2.36 -11.48
N LEU A 12 -2.97 1.82 -10.40
CA LEU A 12 -1.54 1.54 -10.31
C LEU A 12 -1.13 0.43 -11.30
N CYS A 13 -1.95 -0.61 -11.47
CA CYS A 13 -1.76 -1.62 -12.50
C CYS A 13 -1.83 -1.03 -13.91
N THR A 14 -2.83 -0.19 -14.19
CA THR A 14 -2.97 0.49 -15.49
C THR A 14 -1.77 1.40 -15.77
N ALA A 15 -1.34 2.18 -14.79
CA ALA A 15 -0.19 3.07 -14.89
C ALA A 15 1.12 2.30 -15.16
N ALA A 16 1.35 1.21 -14.43
CA ALA A 16 2.54 0.37 -14.59
C ALA A 16 2.59 -0.26 -16.00
N TYR A 17 1.46 -0.74 -16.50
CA TYR A 17 1.37 -1.29 -17.86
C TYR A 17 1.72 -0.26 -18.93
N TYR A 18 1.08 0.91 -18.94
CA TYR A 18 1.34 1.95 -19.95
C TYR A 18 2.73 2.58 -19.84
N THR A 19 3.40 2.43 -18.70
CA THR A 19 4.80 2.86 -18.54
C THR A 19 5.76 1.97 -19.34
N ILE A 20 5.44 0.69 -19.53
CA ILE A 20 6.34 -0.33 -20.10
C ILE A 20 6.09 -0.56 -21.60
N ILE A 21 4.89 -0.26 -22.12
CA ILE A 21 4.56 -0.51 -23.54
C ILE A 21 5.51 0.24 -24.49
N PRO A 22 6.18 -0.47 -25.44
CA PRO A 22 7.16 0.12 -26.33
C PRO A 22 6.55 1.07 -27.38
N ASP A 23 5.29 0.88 -27.77
CA ASP A 23 4.64 1.69 -28.82
C ASP A 23 4.07 3.03 -28.32
N LEU A 24 4.14 3.28 -27.00
CA LEU A 24 3.60 4.50 -26.41
C LEU A 24 4.61 5.65 -26.47
N GLN A 25 4.15 6.85 -26.86
CA GLN A 25 4.96 8.07 -26.87
C GLN A 25 5.58 8.36 -25.50
N PHE A 26 6.82 8.86 -25.49
CA PHE A 26 7.57 9.16 -24.25
C PHE A 26 6.80 10.09 -23.30
N ARG A 27 6.13 11.12 -23.83
CA ARG A 27 5.31 12.04 -23.02
C ARG A 27 4.17 11.33 -22.28
N ALA A 28 3.50 10.39 -22.96
CA ALA A 28 2.44 9.60 -22.35
C ALA A 28 2.99 8.64 -21.29
N ARG A 29 4.16 8.03 -21.52
CA ARG A 29 4.83 7.21 -20.49
C ARG A 29 5.16 8.01 -19.24
N LEU A 30 5.70 9.22 -19.40
CA LEU A 30 6.00 10.09 -18.27
C LEU A 30 4.73 10.51 -17.50
N PHE A 31 3.64 10.74 -18.21
CA PHE A 31 2.33 10.97 -17.60
C PHE A 31 1.89 9.76 -16.77
N PHE A 32 1.91 8.55 -17.32
CA PHE A 32 1.50 7.35 -16.58
C PHE A 32 2.45 7.01 -15.42
N LEU A 33 3.75 7.29 -15.55
CA LEU A 33 4.71 7.13 -14.47
C LEU A 33 4.38 8.09 -13.30
N THR A 34 4.18 9.37 -13.58
CA THR A 34 3.84 10.36 -12.53
C THR A 34 2.46 10.07 -11.92
N PHE A 35 1.48 9.67 -12.74
CA PHE A 35 0.17 9.22 -12.29
C PHE A 35 0.26 8.00 -11.36
N GLY A 36 1.06 6.98 -11.72
CA GLY A 36 1.30 5.82 -10.88
C GLY A 36 1.94 6.18 -9.54
N VAL A 37 2.94 7.07 -9.53
CA VAL A 37 3.57 7.55 -8.29
C VAL A 37 2.56 8.28 -7.39
N LEU A 38 1.69 9.12 -7.95
CA LEU A 38 0.65 9.81 -7.17
C LEU A 38 -0.35 8.83 -6.52
N HIS A 39 -0.76 7.79 -7.25
CA HIS A 39 -1.64 6.76 -6.68
C HIS A 39 -0.94 5.89 -5.64
N TRP A 40 0.35 5.63 -5.82
CA TRP A 40 1.16 4.96 -4.80
C TRP A 40 1.27 5.80 -3.52
N LEU A 41 1.53 7.11 -3.65
CA LEU A 41 1.53 8.03 -2.51
C LEU A 41 0.17 8.07 -1.80
N SER A 42 -0.93 7.99 -2.55
CA SER A 42 -2.29 7.94 -1.98
C SER A 42 -2.53 6.69 -1.12
N ILE A 43 -1.88 5.57 -1.44
CA ILE A 43 -1.89 4.33 -0.64
C ILE A 43 -0.96 4.47 0.58
N LEU A 44 0.19 5.15 0.43
CA LEU A 44 1.18 5.30 1.50
C LEU A 44 0.76 6.27 2.61
N LEU A 45 0.05 7.36 2.29
CA LEU A 45 -0.39 8.35 3.27
C LEU A 45 -1.14 7.73 4.48
N PRO A 46 -2.22 6.94 4.30
CA PRO A 46 -2.91 6.30 5.42
C PRO A 46 -2.02 5.28 6.15
N VAL A 47 -1.12 4.58 5.44
CA VAL A 47 -0.18 3.64 6.05
C VAL A 47 0.79 4.37 6.98
N PHE A 48 1.32 5.52 6.54
CA PHE A 48 2.23 6.33 7.33
C PHE A 48 1.54 6.89 8.58
N GLU A 49 0.31 7.38 8.45
CA GLU A 49 -0.47 7.88 9.59
C GLU A 49 -0.74 6.78 10.62
N VAL A 50 -1.17 5.59 10.16
CA VAL A 50 -1.37 4.43 11.03
C VAL A 50 -0.07 4.01 11.70
N HIS A 51 1.04 3.97 10.96
CA HIS A 51 2.34 3.65 11.52
C HIS A 51 2.77 4.67 12.59
N ARG A 52 2.58 5.96 12.32
CA ARG A 52 2.85 7.05 13.28
C ARG A 52 2.02 6.89 14.55
N MET A 53 0.73 6.59 14.43
CA MET A 53 -0.16 6.33 15.57
C MET A 53 0.30 5.12 16.38
N LYS A 54 0.62 4.00 15.72
CA LYS A 54 1.17 2.80 16.38
C LYS A 54 2.46 3.14 17.16
N CYS A 55 3.38 3.88 16.55
CA CYS A 55 4.61 4.33 17.21
C CYS A 55 4.38 5.31 18.37
N ALA A 56 3.37 6.18 18.28
CA ALA A 56 3.03 7.08 19.39
C ALA A 56 2.49 6.29 20.58
N VAL A 57 1.62 5.31 20.31
CA VAL A 57 1.05 4.46 21.35
C VAL A 57 2.10 3.57 22.02
N THR A 58 3.02 2.98 21.27
CA THR A 58 4.10 2.17 21.87
C THR A 58 5.00 2.98 22.80
N LYS A 59 5.13 4.28 22.57
CA LYS A 59 5.93 5.19 23.40
C LYS A 59 5.17 5.75 24.60
N LEU A 60 3.84 5.62 24.64
CA LEU A 60 2.99 6.18 25.69
C LEU A 60 3.35 5.68 27.11
N PRO A 61 3.62 4.37 27.34
CA PRO A 61 4.03 3.91 28.68
C PRO A 61 5.33 4.54 29.17
N ALA A 62 6.32 4.64 28.29
CA ALA A 62 7.61 5.24 28.62
C ALA A 62 7.47 6.75 28.90
N ALA A 63 6.62 7.45 28.14
CA ALA A 63 6.33 8.86 28.36
C ALA A 63 5.64 9.09 29.72
N ILE A 64 4.68 8.24 30.08
CA ILE A 64 3.98 8.31 31.38
C ILE A 64 4.95 8.10 32.55
N GLN A 65 5.91 7.18 32.43
CA GLN A 65 6.91 6.92 33.46
C GLN A 65 7.87 8.11 33.70
N GLN A 66 8.01 9.02 32.74
CA GLN A 66 8.89 10.20 32.86
C GLN A 66 8.23 11.38 33.57
N ILE A 67 6.92 11.30 33.84
CA ILE A 67 6.20 12.40 34.47
C ILE A 67 6.46 12.38 35.98
N PRO A 68 6.91 13.50 36.60
CA PRO A 68 7.14 13.56 38.04
C PRO A 68 5.83 13.37 38.81
N MET A 69 5.69 12.22 39.47
CA MET A 69 4.46 11.79 40.15
C MET A 69 4.23 12.44 41.53
N ALA A 70 5.15 13.31 41.99
CA ALA A 70 5.20 13.80 43.37
C ALA A 70 3.97 14.61 43.82
N ASN A 71 3.20 15.15 42.88
CA ASN A 71 2.03 16.01 43.16
C ASN A 71 0.69 15.41 42.70
N TYR A 72 0.66 14.13 42.28
CA TYR A 72 -0.58 13.53 41.80
C TYR A 72 -1.44 12.94 42.91
N SER A 73 -2.75 13.10 42.77
CA SER A 73 -3.72 12.38 43.61
C SER A 73 -3.64 10.88 43.34
N GLU A 74 -4.00 10.05 44.33
CA GLU A 74 -4.06 8.60 44.14
C GLU A 74 -5.00 8.20 43.00
N GLU A 75 -6.09 8.94 42.82
CA GLU A 75 -7.07 8.72 41.76
C GLU A 75 -6.45 8.94 40.36
N MET A 76 -5.64 9.98 40.21
CA MET A 76 -4.91 10.26 38.96
C MET A 76 -3.84 9.20 38.68
N PHE A 77 -3.17 8.72 39.73
CA PHE A 77 -2.21 7.62 39.62
C PHE A 77 -2.90 6.30 39.19
N ALA A 78 -4.07 6.00 39.73
CA ALA A 78 -4.87 4.83 39.35
C ALA A 78 -5.32 4.90 37.87
N GLN A 79 -5.74 6.08 37.40
CA GLN A 79 -6.12 6.30 36.00
C GLN A 79 -4.92 6.13 35.05
N LEU A 80 -3.74 6.68 35.38
CA LEU A 80 -2.51 6.50 34.60
C LEU A 80 -2.08 5.03 34.54
N ARG A 81 -2.18 4.32 35.66
CA ARG A 81 -1.86 2.88 35.72
C ARG A 81 -2.84 2.06 34.88
N MET A 82 -4.13 2.36 34.92
CA MET A 82 -5.11 1.72 34.04
C MET A 82 -4.79 1.99 32.57
N LEU A 83 -4.51 3.25 32.20
CA LEU A 83 -4.18 3.61 30.82
C LEU A 83 -2.98 2.83 30.27
N VAL A 84 -1.91 2.69 31.06
CA VAL A 84 -0.71 1.91 30.69
C VAL A 84 -1.00 0.42 30.59
N MET A 85 -1.83 -0.13 31.47
CA MET A 85 -2.17 -1.57 31.49
C MET A 85 -3.15 -1.96 30.38
N THR A 86 -4.05 -1.05 29.99
CA THR A 86 -5.10 -1.29 29.00
C THR A 86 -4.60 -1.10 27.57
N ILE A 87 -3.70 -0.15 27.33
CA ILE A 87 -3.20 0.12 25.98
C ILE A 87 -2.06 -0.85 25.64
N LYS A 88 -2.39 -1.97 25.01
CA LYS A 88 -1.40 -2.85 24.39
C LYS A 88 -1.17 -2.45 22.94
N PRO A 89 0.09 -2.30 22.49
CA PRO A 89 0.39 -1.99 21.09
C PRO A 89 -0.18 -3.00 20.08
N THR A 90 -0.34 -4.25 20.50
CA THR A 90 -0.87 -5.36 19.69
C THR A 90 -2.36 -5.24 19.42
N ASP A 91 -3.08 -4.44 20.20
CA ASP A 91 -4.54 -4.33 20.15
C ASP A 91 -4.99 -3.21 19.20
N LEU A 92 -4.05 -2.35 18.77
CA LEU A 92 -4.29 -1.30 17.78
C LEU A 92 -4.15 -1.83 16.36
N LYS A 93 -5.26 -2.40 15.87
CA LYS A 93 -5.40 -2.79 14.47
C LYS A 93 -6.23 -1.76 13.74
N TYR A 94 -5.70 -1.26 12.64
CA TYR A 94 -6.43 -0.40 11.71
C TYR A 94 -6.81 -1.26 10.52
N SER A 95 -8.08 -1.57 10.34
CA SER A 95 -8.55 -2.39 9.23
C SER A 95 -9.22 -1.55 8.15
N ALA A 96 -9.05 -1.95 6.88
CA ALA A 96 -9.85 -1.44 5.79
C ALA A 96 -11.14 -2.27 5.69
N CYS A 97 -12.18 -1.88 6.44
CA CYS A 97 -13.46 -2.59 6.48
C CYS A 97 -13.30 -4.09 6.82
N ASP A 98 -12.41 -4.42 7.76
CA ASP A 98 -12.07 -5.80 8.19
C ASP A 98 -11.57 -6.75 7.09
N PHE A 99 -11.24 -6.22 5.91
CA PHE A 99 -10.73 -7.01 4.79
C PHE A 99 -9.21 -7.24 4.90
N PHE A 100 -8.44 -6.20 5.24
CA PHE A 100 -7.01 -6.30 5.55
C PHE A 100 -6.61 -5.26 6.61
N GLU A 101 -5.48 -5.51 7.27
CA GLU A 101 -4.86 -4.56 8.18
C GLU A 101 -4.02 -3.54 7.40
N ILE A 102 -4.17 -2.25 7.72
CA ILE A 102 -3.39 -1.17 7.16
C ILE A 102 -2.04 -1.16 7.86
N ASP A 103 -1.03 -1.71 7.21
CA ASP A 103 0.34 -1.70 7.68
C ASP A 103 1.34 -1.59 6.51
N LEU A 104 2.62 -1.41 6.87
CA LEU A 104 3.68 -1.27 5.88
C LEU A 104 3.83 -2.55 5.03
N SER A 105 3.61 -3.73 5.64
CA SER A 105 3.66 -5.03 4.96
C SER A 105 2.63 -5.11 3.85
N THR A 106 1.38 -4.72 4.13
CA THR A 106 0.28 -4.72 3.16
C THR A 106 0.57 -3.78 2.00
N SER A 107 1.17 -2.61 2.27
CA SER A 107 1.61 -1.72 1.18
C SER A 107 2.64 -2.41 0.27
N ALA A 108 3.66 -3.06 0.84
CA ALA A 108 4.67 -3.78 0.06
C ALA A 108 4.07 -4.95 -0.73
N GLN A 109 3.09 -5.66 -0.17
CA GLN A 109 2.35 -6.71 -0.86
C GLN A 109 1.56 -6.17 -2.04
N ILE A 110 0.88 -5.04 -1.89
CA ILE A 110 0.17 -4.37 -2.99
C ILE A 110 1.15 -4.00 -4.11
N LEU A 111 2.28 -3.38 -3.78
CA LEU A 111 3.30 -3.01 -4.77
C LEU A 111 3.84 -4.24 -5.50
N GLY A 112 4.18 -5.30 -4.75
CA GLY A 112 4.63 -6.57 -5.30
C GLY A 112 3.61 -7.17 -6.25
N ALA A 113 2.33 -7.20 -5.86
CA ALA A 113 1.24 -7.70 -6.70
C ALA A 113 1.08 -6.90 -8.00
N VAL A 114 1.20 -5.57 -7.95
CA VAL A 114 1.15 -4.71 -9.15
C VAL A 114 2.33 -5.01 -10.09
N ILE A 115 3.54 -5.14 -9.56
CA ILE A 115 4.72 -5.47 -10.37
C ILE A 115 4.54 -6.85 -11.02
N THR A 116 4.17 -7.87 -10.24
CA THR A 116 3.93 -9.23 -10.74
C THR A 116 2.86 -9.24 -11.82
N TYR A 117 1.73 -8.56 -11.61
CA TYR A 117 0.66 -8.46 -12.60
C TYR A 117 1.15 -7.78 -13.88
N THR A 118 1.92 -6.71 -13.76
CA THR A 118 2.47 -5.98 -14.92
C THR A 118 3.43 -6.85 -15.73
N VAL A 119 4.33 -7.58 -15.06
CA VAL A 119 5.26 -8.51 -15.72
C VAL A 119 4.48 -9.60 -16.47
N LEU A 120 3.50 -10.23 -15.81
CA LEU A 120 2.66 -11.25 -16.43
C LEU A 120 1.91 -10.71 -17.64
N LEU A 121 1.36 -9.49 -17.54
CA LEU A 121 0.61 -8.87 -18.62
C LEU A 121 1.50 -8.57 -19.84
N VAL A 122 2.72 -8.06 -19.62
CA VAL A 122 3.69 -7.80 -20.69
C VAL A 122 4.11 -9.10 -21.38
N GLN A 123 4.46 -10.14 -20.60
CA GLN A 123 4.84 -11.45 -21.15
C GLN A 123 3.69 -12.09 -21.93
N THR A 124 2.47 -12.01 -21.38
CA THR A 124 1.27 -12.55 -22.03
C THR A 124 1.00 -11.83 -23.35
N ASN A 125 1.05 -10.49 -23.36
CA ASN A 125 0.84 -9.71 -24.56
C ASN A 125 1.88 -10.04 -25.66
N GLN A 126 3.17 -10.10 -25.29
CA GLN A 126 4.23 -10.49 -26.24
C GLN A 126 4.01 -11.88 -26.83
N LYS A 127 3.60 -12.86 -26.00
CA LYS A 127 3.30 -14.22 -26.48
C LYS A 127 2.12 -14.24 -27.45
N TYR A 128 1.01 -13.60 -27.12
CA TYR A 128 -0.17 -13.53 -28.01
C TYR A 128 0.15 -12.85 -29.35
N LEU A 129 0.94 -11.78 -29.34
CA LEU A 129 1.35 -11.11 -30.56
C LEU A 129 2.25 -12.00 -31.42
N THR A 130 3.21 -12.70 -30.81
CA THR A 130 4.13 -13.59 -31.53
C THR A 130 3.38 -14.79 -32.14
N ASP A 131 2.53 -15.45 -31.35
CA ASP A 131 1.72 -16.59 -31.82
C ASP A 131 0.75 -16.19 -32.95
N SER A 132 0.20 -14.97 -32.91
CA SER A 132 -0.69 -14.46 -33.96
C SER A 132 0.03 -14.20 -35.29
N VAL A 133 1.29 -13.73 -35.23
CA VAL A 133 2.10 -13.45 -36.42
C VAL A 133 2.53 -14.75 -37.09
N GLU A 134 2.93 -15.76 -36.31
CA GLU A 134 3.27 -17.09 -36.84
C GLU A 134 2.07 -17.77 -37.51
N HIS A 135 0.87 -17.61 -36.95
CA HIS A 135 -0.35 -18.17 -37.55
C HIS A 135 -0.69 -17.48 -38.88
N CYS A 136 -0.59 -16.15 -38.97
CA CYS A 136 -0.79 -15.42 -40.22
C CYS A 136 0.27 -15.76 -41.28
N ALA A 137 1.54 -15.91 -40.87
CA ALA A 137 2.62 -16.30 -41.78
C ALA A 137 2.38 -17.70 -42.38
N ASN A 138 1.92 -18.67 -41.59
CA ASN A 138 1.64 -20.02 -42.07
C ASN A 138 0.42 -20.10 -42.99
N VAL A 139 -0.60 -19.24 -42.81
CA VAL A 139 -1.77 -19.18 -43.71
C VAL A 139 -1.45 -18.54 -45.06
N THR A 140 -0.45 -17.66 -45.14
CA THR A 140 -0.09 -16.94 -46.39
C THR A 140 0.83 -17.76 -47.32
N VAL A 141 1.40 -18.86 -46.82
CA VAL A 141 2.33 -19.74 -47.57
C VAL A 141 1.62 -20.99 -48.14
N MET A 142 0.30 -21.10 -47.97
CA MET A 142 -0.56 -22.09 -48.64
C MET A 142 -1.33 -21.46 -49.79
#